data_AF-A0A6V7JYQ8-F1
#
_entry.id   AF-A0A6V7JYQ8-F1
#
_cell.length_a   1.000
_cell.length_b   1.000
_cell.length_c   1.000
_cell.angle_alpha   90.00
_cell.angle_beta   90.00
_cell.angle_gamma   90.00
#
_symmetry.space_group_name_H-M   'P 1'
#
loop_
_entity.id
_entity.type
_entity.pdbx_description
1 polymer ?
#
loop_
_entity_poly.entity_id
_entity_poly.type
_entity_poly.pdbx_seq_one_letter_code
_entity_poly.pdbx_strand_id
1 'polypeptide(L)'
;DQSVFEVNKAWAGYFPIFRRPTIVGYWSVDENRSVRHDSSRLQYYSPPRDFQVEFDLNQGIEAVKRKPENRDERLNHILEWIKYNRDLLKPYPNSGR
;
A
#
# COMPACT_ATOMS: atom_id res chain seq x y z
N ASP A 1 25.40 9.93 -10.36
CA ASP A 1 25.20 8.53 -10.79
C ASP A 1 23.76 8.08 -10.61
N GLN A 2 22.99 8.08 -11.70
CA GLN A 2 21.70 7.40 -11.74
C GLN A 2 21.97 5.96 -12.18
N SER A 3 21.75 4.99 -11.29
CA SER A 3 21.73 3.58 -11.66
C SER A 3 20.48 3.33 -12.51
N VAL A 4 20.63 3.46 -13.82
CA VAL A 4 19.61 3.04 -14.79
C VAL A 4 19.55 1.52 -14.71
N PHE A 5 18.37 0.97 -14.39
CA PHE A 5 18.13 -0.46 -14.46
C PHE A 5 18.23 -0.90 -15.93
N GLU A 6 19.35 -1.51 -16.31
CA GLU A 6 19.50 -2.08 -17.64
C GLU A 6 18.54 -3.26 -17.81
N VAL A 7 17.53 -3.06 -18.65
CA VAL A 7 16.66 -4.14 -19.10
C VAL A 7 17.44 -4.94 -20.15
N ASN A 8 18.14 -5.97 -19.69
CA ASN A 8 19.01 -6.83 -20.51
C ASN A 8 18.31 -7.50 -21.72
N LYS A 9 16.97 -7.52 -21.74
CA LYS A 9 16.18 -8.02 -22.88
C LYS A 9 14.79 -7.42 -22.87
N ALA A 10 14.42 -6.72 -23.94
CA ALA A 10 13.04 -6.31 -24.15
C ALA A 10 12.16 -7.55 -24.26
N TRP A 11 11.13 -7.62 -23.43
CA TRP A 11 10.17 -8.70 -23.50
C TRP A 11 9.19 -8.42 -24.65
N ALA A 12 9.29 -9.21 -25.73
CA ALA A 12 8.47 -9.09 -26.94
C ALA A 12 7.35 -10.15 -27.00
N GLY A 13 6.92 -10.65 -25.84
CA GLY A 13 5.88 -11.68 -25.73
C GLY A 13 4.46 -11.10 -25.70
N TYR A 14 3.47 -11.98 -25.79
CA TYR A 14 2.07 -11.64 -25.51
C TYR A 14 1.87 -11.35 -24.03
N PHE A 15 1.12 -10.30 -23.70
CA PHE A 15 0.78 -9.91 -22.32
C PHE A 15 0.47 -11.14 -21.45
N PRO A 16 1.13 -11.31 -20.29
CA PRO A 16 1.00 -12.53 -19.52
C PRO A 16 -0.42 -12.65 -18.94
N ILE A 17 -0.82 -13.88 -18.63
CA ILE A 17 -2.05 -14.08 -17.87
C ILE A 17 -1.83 -13.55 -16.45
N PHE A 18 -2.50 -12.44 -16.14
CA PHE A 18 -2.49 -11.83 -14.81
C PHE A 18 -3.87 -11.99 -14.18
N ARG A 19 -3.92 -12.65 -13.02
CA ARG A 19 -5.19 -12.88 -12.32
C ARG A 19 -5.76 -11.56 -11.82
N ARG A 20 -7.08 -11.37 -11.95
CA ARG A 20 -7.78 -10.23 -11.34
C ARG A 20 -7.55 -10.26 -9.82
N PRO A 21 -6.99 -9.20 -9.23
CA PRO A 21 -6.78 -9.14 -7.79
C PRO A 21 -8.09 -9.26 -7.02
N THR A 22 -8.06 -9.95 -5.88
CA THR A 22 -9.16 -10.03 -4.93
C THR A 22 -8.69 -9.47 -3.60
N ILE A 23 -9.54 -8.67 -2.95
CA ILE A 23 -9.23 -8.08 -1.64
C ILE A 23 -9.41 -9.18 -0.58
N VAL A 24 -8.32 -9.52 0.10
CA VAL A 24 -8.30 -10.49 1.21
C VAL A 24 -8.38 -9.83 2.59
N GLY A 25 -8.29 -8.50 2.63
CA GLY A 25 -8.50 -7.66 3.80
C GLY A 25 -7.65 -6.40 3.76
N TYR A 26 -7.55 -5.72 4.89
CA TYR A 26 -6.93 -4.40 5.02
C TYR A 26 -6.37 -4.17 6.42
N TRP A 27 -5.46 -3.21 6.53
CA TRP A 27 -5.01 -2.64 7.80
C TRP A 27 -4.78 -1.15 7.62
N SER A 28 -4.80 -0.44 8.74
CA SER A 28 -4.47 0.97 8.84
C SER A 28 -3.18 1.14 9.63
N VAL A 29 -2.48 2.26 9.40
CA VAL A 29 -1.31 2.66 10.18
C VAL A 29 -1.64 4.00 10.83
N ASP A 30 -1.61 4.05 12.16
CA ASP A 30 -1.99 5.24 12.92
C ASP A 30 -0.89 6.32 12.97
N GLU A 31 -1.17 7.43 13.66
CA GLU A 31 -0.24 8.55 13.83
C GLU A 31 1.07 8.16 14.56
N ASN A 32 1.05 7.08 15.33
CA ASN A 32 2.20 6.54 16.05
C ASN A 32 2.92 5.44 15.24
N ARG A 33 2.54 5.25 13.97
CA ARG A 33 3.04 4.20 13.07
C ARG A 33 2.73 2.79 13.58
N SER A 34 1.63 2.61 14.31
CA SER A 34 1.18 1.28 14.79
C SER A 34 0.15 0.69 13.84
N VAL A 35 0.18 -0.63 13.70
CA VAL A 35 -0.79 -1.36 12.87
C VAL A 35 -2.13 -1.42 13.58
N ARG A 36 -3.20 -1.15 12.82
CA ARG A 36 -4.59 -1.31 13.22
C ARG A 36 -5.26 -2.26 12.22
N HIS A 37 -5.87 -3.35 12.69
CA HIS A 37 -6.52 -4.34 11.82
C HIS A 37 -7.93 -3.90 11.39
N ASP A 38 -8.05 -2.64 10.97
CA ASP A 38 -9.29 -1.98 10.59
C ASP A 38 -9.06 -1.02 9.41
N SER A 39 -10.14 -0.36 8.96
CA SER A 39 -10.12 0.64 7.90
C SER A 39 -10.16 2.08 8.45
N SER A 40 -9.68 2.32 9.68
CA SER A 40 -9.75 3.64 10.34
C SER A 40 -9.03 4.76 9.57
N ARG A 41 -8.09 4.43 8.68
CA ARG A 41 -7.37 5.40 7.84
C ARG A 41 -7.83 5.45 6.39
N LEU A 42 -8.86 4.68 6.04
CA LEU A 42 -9.48 4.77 4.72
C LEU A 42 -10.17 6.13 4.60
N GLN A 43 -9.86 6.85 3.52
CA GLN A 43 -10.54 8.11 3.18
C GLN A 43 -11.39 7.91 1.93
N TYR A 44 -12.44 8.71 1.83
CA TYR A 44 -13.36 8.68 0.70
C TYR A 44 -12.99 9.77 -0.29
N TYR A 45 -13.07 9.44 -1.57
CA TYR A 45 -12.94 10.43 -2.62
C TYR A 45 -14.05 11.48 -2.47
N SER A 46 -13.66 12.73 -2.24
CA SER A 46 -14.55 13.88 -2.13
C SER A 46 -14.10 14.93 -3.14
N PRO A 47 -14.59 14.88 -4.39
CA PRO A 47 -14.16 15.83 -5.41
C PRO A 47 -14.58 17.26 -5.07
N PRO A 48 -13.88 18.26 -5.62
CA PRO A 48 -14.38 19.63 -5.67
C PRO A 48 -15.72 19.67 -6.43
N ARG A 49 -16.54 20.68 -6.13
CA ARG A 49 -17.80 20.89 -6.86
C ARG A 49 -17.56 21.33 -8.30
N ASP A 50 -16.48 22.07 -8.51
CA ASP A 50 -16.10 22.64 -9.79
C ASP A 50 -14.90 21.91 -10.39
N PHE A 51 -14.77 21.96 -11.71
CA PHE A 51 -13.64 21.36 -12.44
C PHE A 51 -12.33 22.16 -12.29
N GLN A 52 -12.43 23.45 -11.94
CA GLN A 52 -11.28 24.32 -11.68
C GLN A 52 -11.09 24.44 -10.17
N VAL A 53 -9.85 24.21 -9.72
CA VAL A 53 -9.47 24.27 -8.32
C VAL A 53 -8.18 25.05 -8.15
N GLU A 54 -8.06 25.77 -7.04
CA GLU A 54 -6.89 26.55 -6.65
C GLU A 54 -6.39 26.06 -5.29
N PHE A 55 -6.03 24.78 -5.19
CA PHE A 55 -5.49 24.21 -3.96
C PHE A 55 -4.06 24.71 -3.71
N ASP A 56 -3.85 25.42 -2.60
CA ASP A 56 -2.50 25.75 -2.13
C ASP A 56 -1.89 24.54 -1.40
N LEU A 57 -0.93 23.88 -2.04
CA LEU A 57 -0.23 22.73 -1.47
C LEU A 57 0.83 23.11 -0.42
N ASN A 58 1.16 24.40 -0.29
CA ASN A 58 2.08 24.88 0.75
C ASN A 58 1.36 25.21 2.06
N GLN A 59 0.04 25.36 2.03
CA GLN A 59 -0.75 25.65 3.22
C GLN A 59 -0.54 24.56 4.28
N GLY A 60 0.03 24.91 5.43
CA GLY A 60 0.27 23.98 6.54
C GLY A 60 1.52 23.12 6.41
N ILE A 61 2.42 23.43 5.47
CA ILE A 61 3.68 22.67 5.27
C ILE A 61 4.55 22.62 6.53
N GLU A 62 4.49 23.67 7.34
CA GLU A 62 5.20 23.80 8.63
C GLU A 62 4.66 22.86 9.72
N ALA A 63 3.42 22.40 9.60
CA ALA A 63 2.77 21.49 10.54
C ALA A 63 2.90 20.01 10.15
N VAL A 64 3.57 19.69 9.05
CA VAL A 64 3.67 18.33 8.52
C VAL A 64 4.44 17.41 9.47
N LYS A 65 3.79 16.33 9.89
CA LYS A 65 4.43 15.18 10.57
C LYS A 65 4.98 14.22 9.52
N ARG A 66 6.29 14.27 9.29
CA ARG A 66 6.98 13.42 8.29
C ARG A 66 7.14 11.98 8.81
N LYS A 67 7.20 11.03 7.88
CA LYS A 67 7.60 9.65 8.20
C LYS A 67 9.05 9.68 8.74
N PRO A 68 9.34 9.05 9.89
CA PRO A 68 10.70 8.99 10.42
C PRO A 68 11.62 8.20 9.48
N GLU A 69 12.74 8.81 9.09
CA GLU A 69 13.69 8.23 8.12
C GLU A 69 14.48 7.03 8.69
N ASN A 70 14.63 6.98 10.01
CA ASN A 70 15.37 5.91 10.71
C ASN A 70 14.53 4.64 10.97
N ARG A 71 13.25 4.61 10.57
CA ARG A 71 12.35 3.48 10.84
C ARG A 71 12.25 2.55 9.62
N ASP A 72 12.97 1.45 9.67
CA ASP A 72 12.97 0.41 8.64
C ASP A 72 11.84 -0.61 8.87
N GLU A 73 10.67 -0.35 8.27
CA GLU A 73 9.45 -1.15 8.49
C GLU A 73 9.42 -2.46 7.68
N ARG A 74 10.21 -2.56 6.60
CA ARG A 74 10.28 -3.71 5.68
C ARG A 74 8.90 -4.36 5.44
N LEU A 75 8.78 -5.64 5.78
CA LEU A 75 7.56 -6.44 5.66
C LEU A 75 6.81 -6.56 7.00
N ASN A 76 7.23 -5.84 8.05
CA ASN A 76 6.72 -6.07 9.41
C ASN A 76 5.21 -5.88 9.49
N HIS A 77 4.67 -4.79 8.94
CA HIS A 77 3.24 -4.51 9.02
C HIS A 77 2.38 -5.57 8.29
N ILE A 78 2.82 -6.03 7.13
CA ILE A 78 2.10 -7.07 6.38
C ILE A 78 2.21 -8.43 7.07
N LEU A 79 3.36 -8.77 7.65
CA LEU A 79 3.53 -10.01 8.42
C LEU A 79 2.71 -10.00 9.71
N GLU A 80 2.62 -8.86 10.39
CA GLU A 80 1.73 -8.66 11.54
C GLU A 80 0.26 -8.85 11.14
N TRP A 81 -0.16 -8.25 10.03
CA TRP A 81 -1.50 -8.44 9.49
C TRP A 81 -1.79 -9.90 9.10
N ILE A 82 -0.85 -10.59 8.42
CA ILE A 82 -0.97 -12.01 8.07
C ILE A 82 -1.09 -12.87 9.33
N LYS A 83 -0.27 -12.60 10.35
CA LYS A 83 -0.31 -13.32 11.63
C LYS A 83 -1.66 -13.15 12.33
N TYR A 84 -2.19 -11.92 12.38
CA TYR A 84 -3.48 -11.62 12.97
C TYR A 84 -4.65 -12.27 12.21
N ASN A 85 -4.58 -12.32 10.88
CA ASN A 85 -5.66 -12.82 10.01
C ASN A 85 -5.42 -14.25 9.50
N ARG A 86 -4.56 -15.03 10.17
CA ARG A 86 -4.14 -16.36 9.71
C ARG A 86 -5.32 -17.28 9.37
N ASP A 87 -6.37 -17.23 10.19
CA ASP A 87 -7.53 -18.12 10.03
C ASP A 87 -8.44 -17.72 8.85
N LEU A 88 -8.38 -16.45 8.42
CA LEU A 88 -9.06 -15.95 7.22
C LEU A 88 -8.29 -16.31 5.95
N LEU A 89 -6.96 -16.43 6.06
CA LEU A 89 -6.07 -16.81 4.98
C LEU A 89 -6.11 -18.33 4.81
N LYS A 90 -7.14 -18.81 4.12
CA LYS A 90 -7.19 -20.22 3.69
C LYS A 90 -5.97 -20.50 2.81
N PRO A 91 -5.18 -21.55 3.11
CA PRO A 91 -4.26 -22.11 2.14
C PRO A 91 -5.05 -22.41 0.87
N TYR A 92 -4.41 -22.26 -0.29
CA TYR A 92 -5.03 -22.64 -1.55
C TYR A 92 -5.57 -24.08 -1.42
N PRO A 93 -6.83 -24.37 -1.79
CA PRO A 93 -7.53 -25.63 -1.43
C PRO A 93 -6.93 -26.92 -2.00
N ASN A 94 -5.72 -26.89 -2.55
CA ASN A 94 -4.93 -28.05 -3.00
C ASN A 94 -3.44 -27.94 -2.64
N SER A 95 -3.03 -27.08 -1.71
CA SER A 95 -1.68 -27.18 -1.14
C SER A 95 -1.68 -28.35 -0.16
N GLY A 96 -1.42 -29.56 -0.66
CA GLY A 96 -1.29 -30.77 0.16
C GLY A 96 -0.18 -30.65 1.20
N ARG A 97 -0.53 -30.05 2.34
CA ARG A 97 0.15 -30.23 3.61
C ARG A 97 -0.73 -31.07 4.49
#